data_AF-A0A1F4XZK3-F1
#
_entry.id   AF-A0A1F4XZK3-F1
#
_cell.length_a   1.000
_cell.length_b   1.000
_cell.length_c   1.000
_cell.angle_alpha   90.00
_cell.angle_beta   90.00
_cell.angle_gamma   90.00
#
_symmetry.space_group_name_H-M   'P 1'
#
loop_
_entity.id
_entity.type
_entity.pdbx_description
1 polymer ?
#
loop_
_entity_poly.entity_id
_entity_poly.type
_entity_poly.pdbx_seq_one_letter_code
_entity_poly.pdbx_strand_id
1 'polypeptide(L)'
;MRTDIILPTAILVFATLALAVFAPPPQPAGVAHAQEVTLPAIWGNLGARLVELGIIDPQKMRELYGTSWNEEYERLLTGESGALVMSQENSGYLLNLLWALGLANKNPILEDETEMMNPAYGSPSRFASTGGWTLAAGDAMDHYDIHEFIILTQEQQRLVDKISRKVFRPCCGNSAHFPDCNHGMAMLALLELMTSQGVQERELYSTANIVNSFWFPEEHQSSCSA
;
A
#
# COMPACT_ATOMS: atom_id res chain seq x y z
N MET A 1 -57.36 -68.69 -30.65
CA MET A 1 -57.10 -67.24 -30.62
C MET A 1 -56.82 -66.86 -29.18
N ARG A 2 -55.54 -66.87 -28.80
CA ARG A 2 -55.00 -66.38 -27.53
C ARG A 2 -54.21 -65.13 -27.87
N THR A 3 -54.60 -64.00 -27.29
CA THR A 3 -53.85 -62.74 -27.38
C THR A 3 -53.53 -62.35 -25.96
N ASP A 4 -52.30 -62.66 -25.56
CA ASP A 4 -51.69 -62.26 -24.29
C ASP A 4 -51.27 -60.79 -24.39
N ILE A 5 -51.76 -59.97 -23.46
CA ILE A 5 -51.45 -58.55 -23.32
C ILE A 5 -50.19 -58.44 -22.47
N ILE A 6 -49.08 -58.01 -23.07
CA ILE A 6 -47.81 -57.75 -22.39
C ILE A 6 -47.81 -56.29 -21.89
N LEU A 7 -47.75 -56.10 -20.57
CA LEU A 7 -47.48 -54.80 -19.94
C LEU A 7 -46.00 -54.42 -20.13
N PRO A 8 -45.66 -53.17 -20.51
CA PRO A 8 -44.27 -52.73 -20.48
C PRO A 8 -43.87 -52.36 -19.05
N THR A 9 -42.73 -52.90 -18.62
CA THR A 9 -42.07 -52.60 -17.35
C THR A 9 -41.42 -51.22 -17.44
N ALA A 10 -41.88 -50.25 -16.62
CA ALA A 10 -41.24 -48.94 -16.51
C ALA A 10 -39.97 -49.06 -15.64
N ILE A 11 -38.80 -48.82 -16.24
CA ILE A 11 -37.53 -48.71 -15.52
C ILE A 11 -37.39 -47.26 -15.05
N LEU A 12 -37.53 -47.03 -13.74
CA LEU A 12 -37.18 -45.75 -13.10
C LEU A 12 -35.65 -45.71 -12.92
N VAL A 13 -34.96 -44.86 -13.68
CA VAL A 13 -33.56 -44.51 -13.43
C VAL A 13 -33.53 -43.33 -12.47
N PHE A 14 -33.21 -43.58 -11.20
CA PHE A 14 -32.90 -42.52 -10.24
C PHE A 14 -31.47 -42.02 -10.52
N ALA A 15 -31.34 -40.88 -11.19
CA ALA A 15 -30.09 -40.14 -11.25
C ALA A 15 -29.91 -39.37 -9.94
N THR A 16 -29.06 -39.85 -9.04
CA THR A 16 -28.62 -39.11 -7.86
C THR A 16 -27.64 -38.03 -8.28
N LEU A 17 -28.12 -36.78 -8.33
CA LEU A 17 -27.28 -35.60 -8.49
C LEU A 17 -26.51 -35.36 -7.19
N ALA A 18 -25.27 -35.87 -7.12
CA ALA A 18 -24.37 -35.53 -6.03
C ALA A 18 -23.93 -34.08 -6.20
N LEU A 19 -24.54 -33.18 -5.41
CA LEU A 19 -24.03 -31.82 -5.20
C LEU A 19 -22.66 -31.94 -4.53
N ALA A 20 -21.60 -31.87 -5.32
CA ALA A 20 -20.26 -31.65 -4.81
C ALA A 20 -20.24 -30.24 -4.19
N VAL A 21 -20.30 -30.19 -2.86
CA VAL A 21 -20.02 -28.99 -2.09
C VAL A 21 -18.56 -28.64 -2.37
N PHE A 22 -18.33 -27.66 -3.24
CA PHE A 22 -17.02 -27.03 -3.38
C PHE A 22 -16.69 -26.38 -2.04
N ALA A 23 -15.87 -27.07 -1.23
CA ALA A 23 -15.23 -26.44 -0.10
C ALA A 23 -14.32 -25.33 -0.66
N PRO A 24 -14.40 -24.08 -0.16
CA PRO A 24 -13.47 -23.04 -0.56
C PRO A 24 -12.03 -23.50 -0.26
N PRO A 25 -11.04 -23.06 -1.06
CA PRO A 25 -9.64 -23.38 -0.78
C PRO A 25 -9.30 -22.97 0.66
N PRO A 26 -8.43 -23.71 1.36
CA PRO A 26 -8.02 -23.34 2.70
C PRO A 26 -7.48 -21.92 2.66
N GLN A 27 -8.17 -21.02 3.38
CA GLN A 27 -7.66 -19.67 3.57
C GLN A 27 -6.31 -19.79 4.29
N PRO A 28 -5.30 -18.98 3.93
CA PRO A 28 -4.06 -18.96 4.68
C PRO A 28 -4.40 -18.70 6.15
N ALA A 29 -3.82 -19.52 7.02
CA ALA A 29 -4.03 -19.44 8.46
C ALA A 29 -3.91 -17.98 8.91
N GLY A 30 -4.89 -17.53 9.70
CA GLY A 30 -4.99 -16.16 10.17
C GLY A 30 -3.63 -15.63 10.60
N VAL A 31 -3.24 -14.50 10.00
CA VAL A 31 -2.04 -13.78 10.40
C VAL A 31 -2.24 -13.45 11.87
N ALA A 32 -1.48 -14.13 12.74
CA ALA A 32 -1.39 -13.73 14.14
C ALA A 32 -1.10 -12.23 14.15
N HIS A 33 -1.87 -11.45 14.93
CA HIS A 33 -1.63 -10.03 15.12
C HIS A 33 -0.23 -9.84 15.68
N ALA A 34 0.78 -9.77 14.82
CA ALA A 34 2.10 -9.36 15.20
C ALA A 34 1.93 -7.93 15.71
N GLN A 35 2.24 -7.70 16.99
CA GLN A 35 2.22 -6.36 17.58
C GLN A 35 3.07 -5.39 16.75
N GLU A 36 4.11 -5.92 16.12
CA GLU A 36 5.05 -5.23 15.25
C GLU A 36 5.49 -6.15 14.10
N VAL A 37 5.79 -5.56 12.95
CA VAL A 37 6.41 -6.23 11.80
C VAL A 37 7.63 -5.45 11.32
N THR A 38 8.75 -6.13 11.12
CA THR A 38 9.93 -5.54 10.47
C THR A 38 9.73 -5.58 8.96
N LEU A 39 9.78 -4.42 8.31
CA LEU A 39 9.68 -4.30 6.86
C LEU A 39 11.06 -4.55 6.21
N PRO A 40 11.13 -5.11 4.99
CA PRO A 40 12.39 -5.26 4.26
C PRO A 40 12.79 -3.93 3.59
N ALA A 41 12.85 -2.86 4.38
CA ALA A 41 13.14 -1.50 3.96
C ALA A 41 14.00 -0.81 5.02
N ILE A 42 15.28 -0.59 4.71
CA ILE A 42 16.20 0.21 5.54
C ILE A 42 15.91 1.69 5.31
N TRP A 43 15.66 2.44 6.38
CA TRP A 43 15.36 3.87 6.31
C TRP A 43 16.60 4.74 6.16
N GLY A 44 17.70 4.38 6.83
CA GLY A 44 18.94 5.15 6.82
C GLY A 44 18.74 6.56 7.37
N ASN A 45 19.25 7.57 6.64
CA ASN A 45 19.11 9.00 6.95
C ASN A 45 18.04 9.73 6.12
N LEU A 46 17.09 9.01 5.49
CA LEU A 46 16.09 9.61 4.60
C LEU A 46 15.29 10.73 5.28
N GLY A 47 14.89 10.52 6.53
CA GLY A 47 14.19 11.55 7.32
C GLY A 47 15.01 12.84 7.44
N ALA A 48 16.28 12.73 7.79
CA ALA A 48 17.17 13.88 7.94
C ALA A 48 17.30 14.67 6.64
N ARG A 49 17.41 13.98 5.49
CA ARG A 49 17.46 14.62 4.17
C ARG A 49 16.13 15.29 3.79
N LEU A 50 15.00 14.67 4.12
CA LEU A 50 13.66 15.26 3.90
C LEU A 50 13.47 16.55 4.73
N VAL A 51 14.00 16.58 5.96
CA VAL A 51 14.01 17.76 6.82
C VAL A 51 14.95 18.85 6.28
N GLU A 52 16.18 18.48 5.90
CA GLU A 52 17.17 19.41 5.37
C GLU A 52 16.67 20.18 4.15
N LEU A 53 15.95 19.49 3.26
CA LEU A 53 15.42 20.06 2.03
C LEU A 53 14.06 20.74 2.21
N GLY A 54 13.46 20.71 3.41
CA GLY A 54 12.18 21.37 3.69
C GLY A 54 10.92 20.60 3.26
N ILE A 55 11.05 19.34 2.80
CA ILE A 55 9.89 18.48 2.51
C ILE A 55 9.12 18.20 3.81
N ILE A 56 9.86 18.08 4.91
CA ILE A 56 9.31 17.96 6.26
C ILE A 56 9.81 19.13 7.12
N ASP A 57 8.88 19.91 7.64
CA ASP A 57 9.10 20.81 8.76
C ASP A 57 9.13 19.97 10.05
N PRO A 58 10.28 19.89 10.73
CA PRO A 58 10.42 19.00 11.88
C PRO A 58 9.67 19.53 13.11
N GLN A 59 9.33 20.81 13.18
CA GLN A 59 8.49 21.35 14.25
C GLN A 59 7.04 20.95 14.03
N LYS A 60 6.51 21.10 12.80
CA LYS A 60 5.14 20.68 12.47
C LYS A 60 4.92 19.18 12.71
N MET A 61 5.90 18.35 12.38
CA MET A 61 5.85 16.91 12.70
C MET A 61 5.76 16.68 14.20
N ARG A 62 6.61 17.33 15.02
CA ARG A 62 6.56 17.17 16.48
C ARG A 62 5.22 17.62 17.07
N GLU A 63 4.69 18.74 16.59
CA GLU A 63 3.40 19.28 17.00
C GLU A 63 2.24 18.34 16.63
N LEU A 64 2.29 17.72 15.46
CA LEU A 64 1.26 16.77 15.00
C LEU A 64 1.12 15.57 15.94
N TYR A 65 2.23 15.01 16.43
CA TYR A 65 2.19 13.84 17.32
C TYR A 65 2.10 14.20 18.80
N GLY A 66 2.48 15.42 19.19
CA GLY A 66 2.31 15.94 20.55
C GLY A 66 2.78 14.96 21.62
N THR A 67 1.86 14.47 22.44
CA THR A 67 2.16 13.52 23.53
C THR A 67 2.60 12.13 23.07
N SER A 68 2.31 11.76 21.83
CA SER A 68 2.77 10.50 21.22
C SER A 68 4.19 10.60 20.65
N TRP A 69 4.80 11.80 20.66
CA TRP A 69 6.18 11.98 20.23
C TRP A 69 7.14 11.21 21.15
N ASN A 70 8.10 10.50 20.55
CA ASN A 70 9.04 9.66 21.27
C ASN A 70 10.42 9.65 20.59
N GLU A 71 11.40 8.97 21.21
CA GLU A 71 12.78 8.89 20.69
C GLU A 71 12.89 8.13 19.37
N GLU A 72 12.00 7.18 19.10
CA GLU A 72 11.97 6.48 17.81
C GLU A 72 11.58 7.42 16.68
N TYR A 73 10.55 8.25 16.88
CA TYR A 73 10.11 9.24 15.90
C TYR A 73 11.20 10.29 15.67
N GLU A 74 11.86 10.75 16.73
CA GLU A 74 13.01 11.65 16.58
C GLU A 74 14.13 11.00 15.75
N ARG A 75 14.48 9.74 16.05
CA ARG A 75 15.53 9.01 15.34
C ARG A 75 15.19 8.77 13.85
N LEU A 76 13.94 8.45 13.53
CA LEU A 76 13.49 8.29 12.14
C LEU A 76 13.45 9.63 11.41
N LEU A 77 13.13 10.73 12.09
CA LEU A 77 13.01 12.05 11.47
C LEU A 77 14.36 12.72 11.22
N THR A 78 15.31 12.64 12.15
CA THR A 78 16.54 13.47 12.10
C THR A 78 17.83 12.66 12.20
N GLY A 79 17.75 11.35 12.50
CA GLY A 79 18.90 10.49 12.71
C GLY A 79 19.13 9.46 11.60
N GLU A 80 20.02 8.50 11.90
CA GLU A 80 20.24 7.29 11.13
C GLU A 80 19.41 6.15 11.74
N SER A 81 18.69 5.40 10.90
CA SER A 81 17.84 4.29 11.33
C SER A 81 18.05 3.04 10.48
N GLY A 82 17.77 1.88 11.09
CA GLY A 82 17.82 0.58 10.41
C GLY A 82 16.55 0.28 9.61
N ALA A 83 16.15 -0.99 9.63
CA ALA A 83 14.89 -1.43 9.03
C ALA A 83 13.70 -0.74 9.71
N LEU A 84 12.69 -0.37 8.91
CA LEU A 84 11.43 0.12 9.43
C LEU A 84 10.70 -0.99 10.20
N VAL A 85 10.20 -0.66 11.39
CA VAL A 85 9.36 -1.55 12.21
C VAL A 85 8.00 -0.90 12.35
N MET A 86 6.96 -1.58 11.89
CA MET A 86 5.60 -1.07 11.85
C MET A 86 4.73 -1.75 12.91
N SER A 87 4.00 -0.95 13.67
CA SER A 87 2.98 -1.38 14.64
C SER A 87 1.68 -0.61 14.37
N GLN A 88 0.60 -0.99 15.06
CA GLN A 88 -0.63 -0.20 15.00
C GLN A 88 -0.46 1.19 15.62
N GLU A 89 0.45 1.35 16.57
CA GLU A 89 0.72 2.61 17.27
C GLU A 89 1.49 3.60 16.37
N ASN A 90 2.48 3.11 15.61
CA ASN A 90 3.33 3.97 14.78
C ASN A 90 2.93 4.00 13.29
N SER A 91 1.89 3.28 12.88
CA SER A 91 1.48 3.16 11.47
C SER A 91 1.21 4.52 10.81
N GLY A 92 0.57 5.43 11.54
CA GLY A 92 0.32 6.81 11.09
C GLY A 92 1.58 7.68 11.04
N TYR A 93 2.60 7.38 11.84
CA TYR A 93 3.91 8.03 11.77
C TYR A 93 4.68 7.61 10.53
N LEU A 94 4.78 6.31 10.30
CA LEU A 94 5.42 5.77 9.09
C LEU A 94 4.69 6.19 7.82
N LEU A 95 3.34 6.28 7.85
CA LEU A 95 2.55 6.83 6.75
C LEU A 95 3.06 8.23 6.36
N ASN A 96 3.23 9.14 7.31
CA ASN A 96 3.63 10.51 7.01
C ASN A 96 5.08 10.62 6.52
N LEU A 97 6.01 9.81 7.05
CA LEU A 97 7.38 9.78 6.55
C LEU A 97 7.45 9.26 5.11
N LEU A 98 6.76 8.15 4.83
CA LEU A 98 6.71 7.56 3.50
C LEU A 98 5.93 8.44 2.52
N TRP A 99 4.88 9.13 2.98
CA TRP A 99 4.14 10.10 2.18
C TRP A 99 5.06 11.25 1.77
N ALA A 100 5.78 11.86 2.71
CA ALA A 100 6.77 12.90 2.41
C ALA A 100 7.80 12.44 1.37
N LEU A 101 8.34 11.23 1.56
CA LEU A 101 9.29 10.63 0.63
C LEU A 101 8.69 10.43 -0.76
N GLY A 102 7.49 9.86 -0.85
CA GLY A 102 6.84 9.58 -2.13
C GLY A 102 6.44 10.84 -2.88
N LEU A 103 5.98 11.88 -2.17
CA LEU A 103 5.67 13.17 -2.77
C LEU A 103 6.92 13.77 -3.42
N ALA A 104 8.06 13.66 -2.73
CA ALA A 104 9.27 14.35 -3.12
C ALA A 104 10.17 13.58 -4.08
N ASN A 105 10.17 12.24 -3.99
CA ASN A 105 11.02 11.40 -4.81
C ASN A 105 10.55 11.41 -6.27
N LYS A 106 11.49 11.57 -7.18
CA LYS A 106 11.21 11.58 -8.61
C LYS A 106 10.81 10.19 -9.10
N ASN A 107 9.64 10.05 -9.71
CA ASN A 107 9.15 8.82 -10.31
C ASN A 107 8.24 9.06 -11.52
N PRO A 108 8.45 8.38 -12.67
CA PRO A 108 7.58 8.49 -13.85
C PRO A 108 6.09 8.20 -13.60
N ILE A 109 5.73 7.47 -12.55
CA ILE A 109 4.33 7.24 -12.15
C ILE A 109 3.64 8.56 -11.77
N LEU A 110 4.36 9.51 -11.18
CA LEU A 110 3.85 10.84 -10.81
C LEU A 110 3.68 11.76 -12.02
N GLU A 111 4.27 11.39 -13.16
CA GLU A 111 4.21 12.12 -14.43
C GLU A 111 3.11 11.56 -15.37
N ASP A 112 2.40 10.49 -14.98
CA ASP A 112 1.42 9.80 -15.84
C ASP A 112 0.22 10.72 -16.21
N GLU A 113 0.13 11.07 -17.49
CA GLU A 113 -0.93 11.93 -18.07
C GLU A 113 -2.33 11.31 -18.02
N THR A 114 -2.46 10.04 -17.69
CA THR A 114 -3.75 9.36 -17.51
C THR A 114 -4.21 9.34 -16.05
N GLU A 115 -3.30 9.61 -15.11
CA GLU A 115 -3.54 9.56 -13.67
C GLU A 115 -3.14 10.89 -12.99
N MET A 116 -1.97 10.97 -12.35
CA MET A 116 -1.56 12.14 -11.56
C MET A 116 -1.51 13.44 -12.38
N MET A 117 -1.10 13.36 -13.64
CA MET A 117 -1.04 14.53 -14.54
C MET A 117 -2.27 14.67 -15.44
N ASN A 118 -3.33 13.89 -15.20
CA ASN A 118 -4.51 13.91 -16.06
C ASN A 118 -5.25 15.27 -15.99
N PRO A 119 -5.41 15.97 -17.14
CA PRO A 119 -6.06 17.27 -17.19
C PRO A 119 -7.51 17.28 -16.66
N ALA A 120 -8.19 16.12 -16.64
CA ALA A 120 -9.53 15.98 -16.07
C ALA A 120 -9.59 16.32 -14.57
N TYR A 121 -8.47 16.16 -13.84
CA TYR A 121 -8.36 16.52 -12.43
C TYR A 121 -7.83 17.96 -12.22
N GLY A 122 -7.45 18.63 -13.31
CA GLY A 122 -6.94 20.00 -13.33
C GLY A 122 -5.45 20.07 -13.05
N SER A 123 -5.05 19.92 -11.79
CA SER A 123 -3.64 20.02 -11.36
C SER A 123 -3.33 18.93 -10.34
N PRO A 124 -2.12 18.33 -10.37
CA PRO A 124 -1.67 17.39 -9.34
C PRO A 124 -1.82 17.95 -7.94
N SER A 125 -1.68 19.26 -7.75
CA SER A 125 -1.83 19.95 -6.45
C SER A 125 -3.22 19.84 -5.81
N ARG A 126 -4.22 19.33 -6.52
CA ARG A 126 -5.59 19.14 -6.02
C ARG A 126 -5.80 17.80 -5.33
N PHE A 127 -4.85 16.87 -5.44
CA PHE A 127 -4.95 15.57 -4.81
C PHE A 127 -4.67 15.65 -3.31
N ALA A 128 -5.25 14.70 -2.57
CA ALA A 128 -5.02 14.61 -1.13
C ALA A 128 -3.55 14.29 -0.83
N SER A 129 -2.86 13.56 -1.72
CA SER A 129 -1.43 13.25 -1.62
C SER A 129 -0.50 14.43 -1.84
N THR A 130 -0.97 15.56 -2.35
CA THR A 130 -0.11 16.72 -2.69
C THR A 130 -0.60 17.94 -1.93
N GLY A 131 -1.76 18.50 -2.30
CA GLY A 131 -2.36 19.64 -1.63
C GLY A 131 -2.76 19.37 -0.17
N GLY A 132 -2.89 18.10 0.22
CA GLY A 132 -3.09 17.70 1.61
C GLY A 132 -1.81 17.67 2.45
N TRP A 133 -0.63 17.73 1.84
CA TRP A 133 0.64 17.72 2.55
C TRP A 133 0.97 19.13 3.08
N THR A 134 0.64 19.39 4.35
CA THR A 134 0.82 20.71 4.98
C THR A 134 2.04 20.78 5.91
N LEU A 135 2.77 19.66 6.00
CA LEU A 135 3.92 19.48 6.89
C LEU A 135 5.24 19.91 6.25
N ALA A 136 5.25 20.43 5.02
CA ALA A 136 6.45 21.01 4.40
C ALA A 136 6.80 22.38 5.00
N ALA A 137 8.07 22.74 4.90
CA ALA A 137 8.59 24.08 5.14
C ALA A 137 8.40 24.93 3.87
N GLY A 138 7.16 25.38 3.63
CA GLY A 138 6.79 26.09 2.39
C GLY A 138 5.61 25.42 1.71
N ASP A 139 5.58 25.48 0.38
CA ASP A 139 4.58 24.81 -0.45
C ASP A 139 5.03 23.36 -0.75
N ALA A 140 4.12 22.40 -0.61
CA ALA A 140 4.39 21.01 -0.96
C ALA A 140 4.73 20.83 -2.44
N MET A 141 4.13 21.63 -3.32
CA MET A 141 4.35 21.54 -4.75
C MET A 141 5.74 21.99 -5.20
N ASP A 142 6.47 22.72 -4.35
CA ASP A 142 7.88 23.05 -4.60
C ASP A 142 8.78 21.81 -4.51
N HIS A 143 8.28 20.69 -3.96
CA HIS A 143 9.01 19.45 -3.80
C HIS A 143 8.45 18.29 -4.63
N TYR A 144 7.30 18.45 -5.28
CA TYR A 144 6.62 17.35 -5.99
C TYR A 144 7.46 16.79 -7.14
N ASP A 145 7.84 15.51 -7.07
CA ASP A 145 8.46 14.74 -8.15
C ASP A 145 9.79 15.32 -8.71
N ILE A 146 10.63 15.90 -7.84
CA ILE A 146 11.90 16.53 -8.29
C ILE A 146 13.17 16.01 -7.62
N HIS A 147 13.09 15.33 -6.47
CA HIS A 147 14.27 14.94 -5.70
C HIS A 147 14.67 13.50 -6.00
N GLU A 148 15.97 13.23 -6.11
CA GLU A 148 16.49 11.87 -6.34
C GLU A 148 16.92 11.23 -5.01
N PHE A 149 15.94 10.87 -4.17
CA PHE A 149 16.23 10.12 -2.94
C PHE A 149 16.50 8.65 -3.25
N ILE A 150 15.70 8.07 -4.14
CA ILE A 150 15.75 6.68 -4.57
C ILE A 150 15.84 6.66 -6.10
N ILE A 151 16.98 6.21 -6.62
CA ILE A 151 17.21 6.05 -8.06
C ILE A 151 17.04 4.58 -8.41
N LEU A 152 16.02 4.27 -9.21
CA LEU A 152 15.74 2.92 -9.67
C LEU A 152 16.39 2.66 -11.03
N THR A 153 16.93 1.46 -11.21
CA THR A 153 17.23 0.95 -12.55
C THR A 153 15.93 0.76 -13.34
N GLN A 154 16.04 0.67 -14.67
CA GLN A 154 14.87 0.45 -15.52
C GLN A 154 14.08 -0.81 -15.14
N GLU A 155 14.76 -1.88 -14.72
CA GLU A 155 14.09 -3.11 -14.30
C GLU A 155 13.37 -2.95 -12.96
N GLN A 156 14.00 -2.25 -12.01
CA GLN A 156 13.38 -1.89 -10.75
C GLN A 156 12.14 -1.00 -10.95
N GLN A 157 12.21 0.00 -11.83
CA GLN A 157 11.05 0.85 -12.14
C GLN A 157 9.90 0.05 -12.76
N ARG A 158 10.18 -0.88 -13.67
CA ARG A 158 9.14 -1.79 -14.21
C ARG A 158 8.49 -2.63 -13.13
N LEU A 159 9.28 -3.09 -12.16
CA LEU A 159 8.77 -3.86 -11.04
C LEU A 159 7.87 -3.01 -10.14
N VAL A 160 8.25 -1.76 -9.85
CA VAL A 160 7.41 -0.81 -9.10
C VAL A 160 6.10 -0.54 -9.83
N ASP A 161 6.13 -0.19 -11.12
CA ASP A 161 4.92 0.02 -11.94
C ASP A 161 3.99 -1.20 -11.91
N LYS A 162 4.56 -2.39 -12.11
CA LYS A 162 3.79 -3.65 -12.11
C LYS A 162 3.13 -3.92 -10.76
N ILE A 163 3.81 -3.67 -9.65
CA ILE A 163 3.30 -3.98 -8.31
C ILE A 163 2.34 -2.90 -7.81
N SER A 164 2.63 -1.63 -8.03
CA SER A 164 1.75 -0.53 -7.60
C SER A 164 0.36 -0.65 -8.23
N ARG A 165 0.24 -1.16 -9.46
CA ARG A 165 -1.05 -1.46 -10.12
C ARG A 165 -1.84 -2.59 -9.45
N LYS A 166 -1.17 -3.50 -8.72
CA LYS A 166 -1.79 -4.65 -8.04
C LYS A 166 -2.15 -4.35 -6.59
N VAL A 167 -1.54 -3.35 -5.97
CA VAL A 167 -1.80 -2.98 -4.58
C VAL A 167 -3.03 -2.07 -4.55
N PHE A 168 -4.16 -2.60 -4.09
CA PHE A 168 -5.41 -1.85 -3.99
C PHE A 168 -5.45 -0.98 -2.73
N ARG A 169 -6.02 0.22 -2.85
CA ARG A 169 -6.23 1.17 -1.75
C ARG A 169 -7.71 1.42 -1.57
N PRO A 170 -8.30 0.90 -0.49
CA PRO A 170 -9.74 0.99 -0.29
C PRO A 170 -10.30 2.39 -0.12
N CYS A 171 -9.55 3.30 0.52
CA CYS A 171 -9.98 4.67 0.77
C CYS A 171 -10.34 5.45 -0.51
N CYS A 172 -9.75 5.10 -1.65
CA CYS A 172 -9.94 5.79 -2.94
C CYS A 172 -10.58 4.88 -4.00
N GLY A 173 -10.70 3.58 -3.74
CA GLY A 173 -11.27 2.61 -4.68
C GLY A 173 -10.39 2.37 -5.93
N ASN A 174 -9.09 2.61 -5.86
CA ASN A 174 -8.15 2.44 -6.98
C ASN A 174 -6.80 1.86 -6.48
N SER A 175 -5.83 1.66 -7.39
CA SER A 175 -4.53 1.08 -7.03
C SER A 175 -3.55 2.11 -6.47
N ALA A 176 -2.43 1.66 -5.90
CA ALA A 176 -1.32 2.51 -5.49
C ALA A 176 -0.57 3.13 -6.67
N HIS A 177 -0.78 2.66 -7.90
CA HIS A 177 -0.22 3.27 -9.11
C HIS A 177 -0.78 4.68 -9.37
N PHE A 178 -2.01 4.96 -8.93
CA PHE A 178 -2.56 6.31 -8.95
C PHE A 178 -2.46 6.93 -7.55
N PRO A 179 -1.32 7.51 -7.12
CA PRO A 179 -1.08 7.95 -5.75
C PRO A 179 -1.78 9.28 -5.42
N ASP A 180 -3.09 9.38 -5.62
CA ASP A 180 -3.95 10.54 -5.37
C ASP A 180 -4.24 10.85 -3.88
N CYS A 181 -3.82 9.96 -2.98
CA CYS A 181 -3.99 10.11 -1.53
C CYS A 181 -2.71 9.73 -0.78
N ASN A 182 -2.63 10.18 0.48
CA ASN A 182 -1.50 9.91 1.37
C ASN A 182 -1.09 8.43 1.41
N HIS A 183 -2.04 7.49 1.49
CA HIS A 183 -1.74 6.05 1.47
C HIS A 183 -1.12 5.58 0.15
N GLY A 184 -1.52 6.16 -0.98
CA GLY A 184 -0.95 5.78 -2.29
C GLY A 184 0.45 6.32 -2.46
N MET A 185 0.65 7.58 -2.09
CA MET A 185 1.95 8.21 -2.14
C MET A 185 2.94 7.52 -1.19
N ALA A 186 2.51 7.19 0.02
CA ALA A 186 3.32 6.43 0.98
C ALA A 186 3.62 5.01 0.49
N MET A 187 2.64 4.33 -0.10
CA MET A 187 2.83 2.99 -0.65
C MET A 187 3.81 3.00 -1.82
N LEU A 188 3.72 4.00 -2.71
CA LEU A 188 4.67 4.18 -3.82
C LEU A 188 6.09 4.31 -3.27
N ALA A 189 6.32 5.19 -2.30
CA ALA A 189 7.63 5.38 -1.67
C ALA A 189 8.20 4.10 -1.05
N LEU A 190 7.35 3.32 -0.36
CA LEU A 190 7.76 2.05 0.23
C LEU A 190 8.18 1.04 -0.86
N LEU A 191 7.40 0.93 -1.93
CA LEU A 191 7.72 0.05 -3.06
C LEU A 191 9.03 0.46 -3.73
N GLU A 192 9.25 1.75 -3.96
CA GLU A 192 10.51 2.27 -4.49
C GLU A 192 11.69 1.94 -3.57
N LEU A 193 11.56 2.20 -2.26
CA LEU A 193 12.61 1.97 -1.28
C LEU A 193 12.99 0.49 -1.22
N MET A 194 12.01 -0.40 -1.06
CA MET A 194 12.22 -1.85 -1.03
C MET A 194 12.84 -2.36 -2.34
N THR A 195 12.33 -1.88 -3.48
CA THR A 195 12.82 -2.33 -4.79
C THR A 195 14.26 -1.88 -5.03
N SER A 196 14.62 -0.66 -4.61
CA SER A 196 16.00 -0.15 -4.65
C SER A 196 16.98 -1.00 -3.85
N GLN A 197 16.48 -1.66 -2.80
CA GLN A 197 17.23 -2.54 -1.90
C GLN A 197 17.21 -4.01 -2.35
N GLY A 198 16.65 -4.31 -3.53
CA GLY A 198 16.68 -5.64 -4.13
C GLY A 198 15.59 -6.59 -3.64
N VAL A 199 14.52 -6.08 -3.02
CA VAL A 199 13.38 -6.90 -2.63
C VAL A 199 12.62 -7.39 -3.86
N GLN A 200 12.26 -8.67 -3.88
CA GLN A 200 11.69 -9.34 -5.04
C GLN A 200 10.16 -9.18 -5.11
N GLU A 201 9.59 -9.35 -6.31
CA GLU A 201 8.15 -9.14 -6.62
C GLU A 201 7.19 -9.71 -5.57
N ARG A 202 7.39 -10.99 -5.20
CA ARG A 202 6.50 -11.67 -4.24
C ARG A 202 6.50 -10.97 -2.89
N GLU A 203 7.69 -10.60 -2.41
CA GLU A 203 7.88 -10.00 -1.10
C GLU A 203 7.40 -8.54 -1.09
N LEU A 204 7.66 -7.78 -2.16
CA LEU A 204 7.07 -6.45 -2.37
C LEU A 204 5.55 -6.47 -2.22
N TYR A 205 4.88 -7.38 -2.95
CA TYR A 205 3.43 -7.50 -2.91
C TYR A 205 2.91 -7.96 -1.54
N SER A 206 3.56 -8.94 -0.89
CA SER A 206 3.14 -9.38 0.43
C SER A 206 3.33 -8.29 1.49
N THR A 207 4.45 -7.57 1.47
CA THR A 207 4.72 -6.48 2.41
C THR A 207 3.75 -5.32 2.21
N ALA A 208 3.45 -4.95 0.97
CA ALA A 208 2.45 -3.92 0.68
C ALA A 208 1.07 -4.28 1.27
N ASN A 209 0.63 -5.54 1.16
CA ASN A 209 -0.62 -5.98 1.76
C ASN A 209 -0.58 -6.00 3.30
N ILE A 210 0.57 -6.36 3.89
CA ILE A 210 0.76 -6.27 5.34
C ILE A 210 0.64 -4.82 5.79
N VAL A 211 1.34 -3.89 5.14
CA VAL A 211 1.30 -2.46 5.47
C VAL A 211 -0.12 -1.89 5.32
N ASN A 212 -0.84 -2.25 4.25
CA ASN A 212 -2.25 -1.90 4.09
C ASN A 212 -3.11 -2.38 5.28
N SER A 213 -2.82 -3.56 5.86
CA SER A 213 -3.59 -4.04 7.02
C SER A 213 -3.42 -3.20 8.28
N PHE A 214 -2.31 -2.48 8.42
CA PHE A 214 -2.10 -1.52 9.51
C PHE A 214 -2.72 -0.15 9.22
N TRP A 215 -2.75 0.27 7.95
CA TRP A 215 -3.35 1.53 7.51
C TRP A 215 -4.88 1.47 7.37
N PHE A 216 -5.44 0.29 7.10
CA PHE A 216 -6.88 0.05 6.94
C PHE A 216 -7.39 -1.05 7.89
N PRO A 217 -7.26 -0.86 9.23
CA PRO A 217 -7.52 -1.94 10.19
C PRO A 217 -8.96 -2.46 10.14
N GLU A 218 -9.95 -1.61 9.87
CA GLU A 218 -11.38 -2.01 9.84
C GLU A 218 -11.70 -2.97 8.69
N GLU A 219 -11.06 -2.79 7.54
CA GLU A 219 -11.33 -3.61 6.35
C GLU A 219 -10.76 -5.02 6.47
N HIS A 220 -9.60 -5.11 7.14
CA HIS A 220 -8.92 -6.36 7.41
C HIS A 220 -9.47 -7.09 8.66
N GLN A 221 -10.34 -6.45 9.44
CA GLN A 221 -11.09 -7.07 10.54
C GLN A 221 -12.43 -7.70 10.08
N SER A 222 -12.91 -7.35 8.88
CA SER A 222 -14.26 -7.72 8.42
C SER A 222 -14.43 -9.15 7.90
N SER A 223 -13.39 -9.99 7.91
CA SER A 223 -13.49 -11.39 7.44
C SER A 223 -14.02 -12.41 8.48
N CYS A 224 -14.37 -11.97 9.70
CA CYS A 224 -14.90 -12.84 10.76
C CYS A 224 -16.09 -12.21 11.50
N SER A 225 -17.15 -11.87 10.77
CA SER A 225 -18.48 -11.58 11.36
C SER A 225 -19.56 -12.18 10.47
N ALA A 226 -19.79 -13.49 10.60
CA ALA A 226 -20.99 -14.17 10.11
C ALA A 226 -21.53 -15.07 11.23
#